data_AF-A0A8H3A448-F1
#
_entry.id   AF-A0A8H3A448-F1
#
_cell.length_a   1.000
_cell.length_b   1.000
_cell.length_c   1.000
_cell.angle_alpha   90.00
_cell.angle_beta   90.00
_cell.angle_gamma   90.00
#
_symmetry.space_group_name_H-M   'P 1'
#
loop_
_entity.id
_entity.type
_entity.pdbx_description
1 polymer ?
#
loop_
_entity_poly.entity_id
_entity_poly.type
_entity_poly.pdbx_seq_one_letter_code
_entity_poly.pdbx_strand_id
1 'polypeptide(L)'
;MGFDLDALDSDGILEDDTSSKNDKDIPLLVLVSRLHPLLTATFLDNAPQLSQTASIAAQPLELVLSVVELARLVYGALIRDGHANEAAFDNLNTFLNHMTPYFPFGEMNLVAIEPINVKTYEGLQTLNLAYAELVSLRISRTPPIDTTIRRRNKKGNKSGADGKQVDEVASYVVRALRGEVGSTPGLPSALSLIAYTSLLPTLWALRSEKGVISATMQHATSGSGAGNKGVKRAAVEFMGRIMLINSDPRCTEIPNLDNAEVREWVLGLPRTAWEFGEKDLRGTEIVLLILLRMNQRKLYDDLTLNALRQRLIPFFIFDHAKRGTVTGPWTKLPDHLQRLALDVMSSLCYDGGEDVGELTNAVDRAVSQSTLTEYWLHVRPPLGV
;
A
#
# COMPACT_ATOMS: atom_id res chain seq x y z
N MET A 1 4.37 47.11 42.32
CA MET A 1 5.84 46.98 42.19
C MET A 1 6.20 45.54 42.52
N GLY A 2 6.95 44.86 41.64
CA GLY A 2 7.60 43.56 41.84
C GLY A 2 6.71 42.35 41.49
N PHE A 3 6.81 41.64 40.35
CA PHE A 3 7.94 40.86 39.77
C PHE A 3 8.43 39.75 40.72
N ASP A 4 8.67 38.49 40.34
CA ASP A 4 8.54 37.77 39.05
C ASP A 4 8.57 36.25 39.33
N LEU A 5 8.13 35.49 38.33
CA LEU A 5 8.42 34.07 38.12
C LEU A 5 9.92 33.89 37.81
N ASP A 6 10.57 32.87 38.39
CA ASP A 6 11.46 31.90 37.71
C ASP A 6 12.44 31.16 38.65
N ALA A 7 12.90 30.00 38.16
CA ALA A 7 13.95 29.09 38.60
C ALA A 7 13.47 27.89 39.46
N LEU A 8 13.25 26.70 38.86
CA LEU A 8 14.21 25.70 38.35
C LEU A 8 15.00 24.96 39.44
N ASP A 9 14.79 23.63 39.46
CA ASP A 9 15.64 22.51 39.91
C ASP A 9 16.28 22.59 41.32
N SER A 10 16.30 21.54 42.15
CA SER A 10 16.79 20.20 41.82
C SER A 10 16.50 19.20 42.96
N ASP A 11 16.49 17.91 42.59
CA ASP A 11 16.91 16.75 43.37
C ASP A 11 16.13 16.33 44.63
N GLY A 12 15.33 15.27 44.41
CA GLY A 12 14.73 14.45 45.46
C GLY A 12 14.30 13.08 44.91
N ILE A 13 15.29 12.32 44.42
CA ILE A 13 15.39 10.84 44.43
C ILE A 13 14.05 10.09 44.28
N LEU A 14 13.72 9.76 43.02
CA LEU A 14 12.78 8.70 42.66
C LEU A 14 13.54 7.36 42.63
N GLU A 15 13.59 6.67 43.77
CA GLU A 15 13.65 5.21 43.77
C GLU A 15 12.21 4.71 43.90
N ASP A 16 11.51 4.62 42.76
CA ASP A 16 10.25 3.89 42.69
C ASP A 16 10.56 2.44 42.33
N ASP A 17 10.31 1.57 43.29
CA ASP A 17 10.50 0.12 43.28
C ASP A 17 9.82 -0.52 42.05
N THR A 18 10.56 -0.59 40.95
CA THR A 18 10.21 -1.40 39.78
C THR A 18 10.72 -2.82 39.98
N SER A 19 10.12 -3.53 40.95
CA SER A 19 10.37 -4.96 41.12
C SER A 19 9.19 -5.64 41.81
N SER A 20 8.53 -6.51 41.04
CA SER A 20 7.50 -7.48 41.45
C SER A 20 6.05 -6.97 41.55
N LYS A 21 5.27 -7.21 40.48
CA LYS A 21 3.96 -7.92 40.49
C LYS A 21 3.16 -7.67 39.21
N ASN A 22 3.30 -8.58 38.24
CA ASN A 22 2.23 -9.28 37.50
C ASN A 22 2.72 -9.66 36.10
N ASP A 23 3.56 -10.68 36.06
CA ASP A 23 3.78 -11.55 34.91
C ASP A 23 2.52 -12.42 34.70
N LYS A 24 1.40 -11.77 34.39
CA LYS A 24 0.16 -12.45 34.01
C LYS A 24 0.31 -12.82 32.56
N ASP A 25 0.33 -14.12 32.28
CA ASP A 25 0.31 -14.67 30.93
C ASP A 25 -0.58 -13.82 30.01
N ILE A 26 0.00 -13.26 28.95
CA ILE A 26 -0.75 -12.43 27.99
C ILE A 26 -1.90 -13.31 27.46
N PRO A 27 -3.18 -13.00 27.73
CA PRO A 27 -4.29 -13.92 27.45
C PRO A 27 -4.35 -14.36 25.99
N LEU A 28 -3.99 -13.45 25.08
CA LEU A 28 -3.92 -13.71 23.65
C LEU A 28 -2.80 -14.70 23.29
N LEU A 29 -1.64 -14.61 23.94
CA LEU A 29 -0.51 -15.53 23.74
C LEU A 29 -0.85 -16.95 24.22
N VAL A 30 -1.57 -17.06 25.35
CA VAL A 30 -2.10 -18.33 25.85
C VAL A 30 -3.11 -18.91 24.87
N LEU A 31 -4.02 -18.07 24.35
CA LEU A 31 -5.01 -18.48 23.37
C LEU A 31 -4.35 -19.01 22.08
N VAL A 32 -3.36 -18.31 21.53
CA VAL A 32 -2.59 -18.76 20.35
C VAL A 32 -1.98 -20.14 20.60
N SER A 33 -1.29 -20.28 21.73
CA SER A 33 -0.61 -21.53 22.08
C SER A 33 -1.58 -22.70 22.22
N ARG A 34 -2.78 -22.46 22.76
CA ARG A 34 -3.82 -23.50 22.93
C ARG A 34 -4.56 -23.81 21.63
N LEU A 35 -4.77 -22.82 20.77
CA LEU A 35 -5.45 -23.00 19.49
C LEU A 35 -4.54 -23.66 18.44
N HIS A 36 -3.23 -23.45 18.50
CA HIS A 36 -2.32 -23.91 17.44
C HIS A 36 -2.46 -25.40 17.09
N PRO A 37 -2.48 -26.36 18.03
CA PRO A 37 -2.67 -27.77 17.69
C PRO A 37 -4.01 -28.05 17.01
N LEU A 38 -5.09 -27.39 17.45
CA LEU A 38 -6.43 -27.54 16.87
C LEU A 38 -6.48 -26.98 15.45
N LEU A 39 -5.91 -25.80 15.22
CA LEU A 39 -5.83 -25.18 13.90
C LEU A 39 -5.03 -26.08 12.94
N THR A 40 -3.86 -26.55 13.37
CA THR A 40 -3.00 -27.42 12.56
C THR A 40 -3.67 -28.75 12.24
N ALA A 41 -4.25 -29.44 13.22
CA ALA A 41 -4.93 -30.72 13.00
C ALA A 41 -6.13 -30.57 12.05
N THR A 42 -7.00 -29.60 12.31
CA THR A 42 -8.18 -29.34 11.47
C THR A 42 -7.77 -29.00 10.03
N PHE A 43 -6.70 -28.23 9.85
CA PHE A 43 -6.16 -27.95 8.52
C PHE A 43 -5.69 -29.23 7.82
N LEU A 44 -4.84 -30.04 8.49
CA LEU A 44 -4.27 -31.25 7.90
C LEU A 44 -5.31 -32.30 7.52
N ASP A 45 -6.40 -32.40 8.28
CA ASP A 45 -7.49 -33.34 8.01
C ASP A 45 -8.32 -32.95 6.77
N ASN A 46 -8.41 -31.64 6.47
CA ASN A 46 -9.32 -31.10 5.44
C ASN A 46 -8.60 -30.59 4.18
N ALA A 47 -7.38 -30.04 4.29
CA ALA A 47 -6.65 -29.46 3.17
C ALA A 47 -6.36 -30.43 2.00
N PRO A 48 -5.98 -31.71 2.22
CA PRO A 48 -5.79 -32.67 1.13
C PRO A 48 -7.02 -32.85 0.22
N GLN A 49 -8.22 -32.61 0.75
CA GLN A 49 -9.48 -32.76 0.02
C GLN A 49 -9.71 -31.61 -0.98
N LEU A 50 -9.04 -30.47 -0.78
CA LEU A 50 -9.14 -29.31 -1.68
C LEU A 50 -8.32 -29.49 -2.98
N SER A 51 -7.35 -30.41 -2.96
CA SER A 51 -6.51 -30.75 -4.12
C SER A 51 -7.12 -31.86 -4.98
N GLN A 52 -8.30 -32.38 -4.63
CA GLN A 52 -8.97 -33.42 -5.41
C GLN A 52 -9.68 -32.82 -6.62
N THR A 53 -9.42 -33.38 -7.80
CA THR A 53 -9.82 -32.82 -9.10
C THR A 53 -11.28 -33.07 -9.49
N ALA A 54 -11.98 -33.96 -8.78
CA ALA A 54 -13.32 -34.40 -9.18
C ALA A 54 -14.45 -33.49 -8.65
N SER A 55 -14.35 -33.01 -7.40
CA SER A 55 -15.29 -32.07 -6.80
C SER A 55 -14.77 -31.64 -5.42
N ILE A 56 -14.73 -30.34 -5.14
CA ILE A 56 -14.40 -29.84 -3.80
C ILE A 56 -15.69 -29.82 -2.98
N ALA A 57 -15.77 -30.69 -1.97
CA ALA A 57 -16.86 -30.65 -1.01
C ALA A 57 -16.88 -29.32 -0.25
N ALA A 58 -18.08 -28.78 0.00
CA ALA A 58 -18.24 -27.47 0.65
C ALA A 58 -17.69 -27.44 2.09
N GLN A 59 -17.93 -28.50 2.85
CA GLN A 59 -17.55 -28.58 4.27
C GLN A 59 -16.01 -28.52 4.49
N PRO A 60 -15.17 -29.31 3.79
CA PRO A 60 -13.71 -29.18 3.90
C PRO A 60 -13.21 -27.76 3.59
N LEU A 61 -13.77 -27.11 2.57
CA LEU A 61 -13.40 -25.74 2.21
C LEU A 61 -13.78 -24.74 3.31
N GLU A 62 -15.00 -24.83 3.85
CA GLU A 62 -15.47 -23.96 4.94
C GLU A 62 -14.65 -24.13 6.22
N LEU A 63 -14.26 -25.37 6.55
CA LEU A 63 -13.40 -25.66 7.70
C LEU A 63 -12.00 -25.06 7.52
N VAL A 64 -11.38 -25.25 6.35
CA VAL A 64 -10.06 -24.68 6.05
C VAL A 64 -10.12 -23.15 6.06
N LEU A 65 -11.16 -22.54 5.47
CA LEU A 65 -11.39 -21.10 5.54
C LEU A 65 -11.48 -20.59 6.98
N SER A 66 -12.28 -21.27 7.81
CA SER A 66 -12.49 -20.87 9.21
C SER A 66 -11.20 -20.96 10.03
N VAL A 67 -10.43 -22.03 9.85
CA VAL A 67 -9.15 -22.24 10.52
C VAL A 67 -8.12 -21.19 10.13
N VAL A 68 -8.00 -20.92 8.83
CA VAL A 68 -7.03 -19.93 8.33
C VAL A 68 -7.43 -18.51 8.74
N GLU A 69 -8.72 -18.18 8.73
CA GLU A 69 -9.19 -16.87 9.20
C GLU A 69 -8.96 -16.70 10.71
N LEU A 70 -9.23 -17.73 11.52
CA LEU A 70 -8.90 -17.72 12.94
C LEU A 70 -7.39 -17.53 13.16
N ALA A 71 -6.54 -18.24 12.42
CA ALA A 71 -5.09 -18.03 12.49
C ALA A 71 -4.73 -16.57 12.16
N ARG A 72 -5.28 -16.01 11.08
CA ARG A 72 -5.04 -14.64 10.64
C ARG A 72 -5.44 -13.61 11.70
N LEU A 73 -6.61 -13.78 12.31
CA LEU A 73 -7.10 -12.89 13.36
C LEU A 73 -6.22 -12.94 14.62
N VAL A 74 -5.91 -14.14 15.11
CA VAL A 74 -5.22 -14.29 16.39
C VAL A 74 -3.72 -13.96 16.26
N TYR A 75 -3.03 -14.44 15.21
CA TYR A 75 -1.64 -14.04 14.97
C TYR A 75 -1.51 -12.56 14.58
N GLY A 76 -2.45 -12.04 13.79
CA GLY A 76 -2.46 -10.63 13.41
C GLY A 76 -2.64 -9.70 14.60
N ALA A 77 -3.53 -10.03 15.54
CA ALA A 77 -3.67 -9.30 16.80
C ALA A 77 -2.40 -9.40 17.65
N LEU A 78 -1.86 -10.61 17.82
CA LEU A 78 -0.69 -10.83 18.67
C LEU A 78 0.54 -10.04 18.18
N ILE A 79 0.78 -10.03 16.86
CA ILE A 79 1.93 -9.34 16.26
C ILE A 79 1.74 -7.82 16.26
N ARG A 80 0.54 -7.34 15.93
CA ARG A 80 0.24 -5.90 15.93
C ARG A 80 0.34 -5.27 17.30
N ASP A 81 -0.09 -5.99 18.34
CA ASP A 81 -0.08 -5.50 19.72
C ASP A 81 1.32 -5.64 20.37
N GLY A 82 2.31 -6.17 19.63
CA GLY A 82 3.69 -6.31 20.12
C GLY A 82 3.88 -7.42 21.16
N HIS A 83 2.93 -8.36 21.24
CA HIS A 83 2.92 -9.45 22.22
C HIS A 83 3.46 -10.78 21.67
N ALA A 84 3.82 -10.82 20.39
CA ALA A 84 4.35 -12.02 19.75
C ALA A 84 5.76 -12.36 20.25
N ASN A 85 5.91 -13.54 20.84
CA ASN A 85 7.20 -14.10 21.21
C ASN A 85 7.71 -15.10 20.15
N GLU A 86 8.92 -15.60 20.36
CA GLU A 86 9.56 -16.59 19.48
C GLU A 86 8.69 -17.85 19.27
N ALA A 87 8.11 -18.40 20.33
CA ALA A 87 7.24 -19.57 20.24
C ALA A 87 5.99 -19.33 19.37
N ALA A 88 5.41 -18.13 19.41
CA ALA A 88 4.29 -17.77 18.54
C ALA A 88 4.72 -17.71 17.06
N PHE A 89 5.91 -17.17 16.77
CA PHE A 89 6.46 -17.18 15.41
C PHE A 89 6.78 -18.60 14.93
N ASP A 90 7.29 -19.47 15.81
CA ASP A 90 7.56 -20.89 15.47
C ASP A 90 6.27 -21.67 15.18
N ASN A 91 5.21 -21.43 15.97
CA ASN A 91 3.88 -21.99 15.71
C ASN A 91 3.30 -21.49 14.37
N LEU A 92 3.44 -20.19 14.08
CA LEU A 92 3.03 -19.62 12.79
C LEU A 92 3.84 -20.24 11.63
N ASN A 93 5.15 -20.38 11.78
CA ASN A 93 6.02 -21.02 10.79
C ASN A 93 5.60 -22.47 10.52
N THR A 94 5.34 -23.23 11.58
CA THR A 94 4.88 -24.61 11.49
C THR A 94 3.56 -24.70 10.72
N PHE A 95 2.59 -23.85 11.08
CA PHE A 95 1.31 -23.79 10.41
C PHE A 95 1.44 -23.41 8.92
N LEU A 96 2.25 -22.39 8.61
CA LEU A 96 2.54 -21.98 7.24
C LEU A 96 3.20 -23.10 6.42
N ASN A 97 4.13 -23.85 7.00
CA ASN A 97 4.79 -24.97 6.33
C ASN A 97 3.82 -26.10 5.96
N HIS A 98 2.77 -26.31 6.75
CA HIS A 98 1.70 -27.24 6.40
C HIS A 98 0.83 -26.73 5.26
N MET A 99 0.65 -25.41 5.14
CA MET A 99 -0.13 -24.80 4.05
C MET A 99 0.64 -24.73 2.72
N THR A 100 1.96 -24.57 2.74
CA THR A 100 2.81 -24.37 1.55
C THR A 100 2.52 -25.33 0.39
N PRO A 101 2.37 -26.65 0.59
CA PRO A 101 2.16 -27.59 -0.52
C PRO A 101 0.86 -27.34 -1.32
N TYR A 102 -0.09 -26.61 -0.73
CA TYR A 102 -1.40 -26.34 -1.33
C TYR A 102 -1.49 -24.96 -2.00
N PHE A 103 -0.50 -24.09 -1.80
CA PHE A 103 -0.51 -22.73 -2.33
C PHE A 103 0.15 -22.66 -3.73
N PRO A 104 -0.43 -21.93 -4.71
CA PRO A 104 -1.74 -21.28 -4.66
C PRO A 104 -2.90 -22.29 -4.72
N PHE A 105 -3.86 -22.12 -3.81
CA PHE A 105 -5.05 -22.95 -3.70
C PHE A 105 -5.87 -22.86 -4.99
N GLY A 106 -6.16 -24.00 -5.60
CA GLY A 106 -7.00 -24.12 -6.79
C GLY A 106 -6.30 -24.02 -8.14
N GLU A 107 -5.01 -23.70 -8.22
CA GLU A 107 -4.30 -23.58 -9.51
C GLU A 107 -4.13 -24.94 -10.23
N MET A 108 -3.99 -26.04 -9.49
CA MET A 108 -3.92 -27.38 -10.08
C MET A 108 -5.23 -27.87 -10.71
N ASN A 109 -6.36 -27.21 -10.41
CA ASN A 109 -7.70 -27.62 -10.85
C ASN A 109 -8.14 -26.94 -12.17
N LEU A 110 -7.32 -26.05 -12.74
CA LEU A 110 -7.66 -25.26 -13.93
C LEU A 110 -7.72 -26.07 -15.24
N VAL A 111 -7.24 -27.33 -15.25
CA VAL A 111 -7.16 -28.18 -16.45
C VAL A 111 -8.33 -29.18 -16.55
N ALA A 112 -9.11 -29.39 -15.49
CA ALA A 112 -10.23 -30.35 -15.46
C ALA A 112 -11.56 -29.61 -15.21
N ILE A 113 -12.24 -29.20 -16.29
CA ILE A 113 -13.40 -28.32 -16.20
C ILE A 113 -14.69 -29.14 -16.01
N GLU A 114 -15.15 -29.23 -14.75
CA GLU A 114 -16.53 -28.83 -14.44
C GLU A 114 -16.52 -27.34 -14.10
N PRO A 115 -17.63 -26.60 -14.29
CA PRO A 115 -17.71 -25.23 -13.84
C PRO A 115 -17.60 -25.20 -12.31
N ILE A 116 -16.41 -24.90 -11.80
CA ILE A 116 -16.20 -24.62 -10.38
C ILE A 116 -17.24 -23.57 -9.97
N ASN A 117 -18.05 -23.89 -8.96
CA ASN A 117 -19.02 -22.95 -8.43
C ASN A 117 -18.31 -21.66 -8.02
N VAL A 118 -18.89 -20.51 -8.38
CA VAL A 118 -18.39 -19.17 -8.03
C VAL A 118 -17.99 -19.07 -6.55
N LYS A 119 -18.79 -19.64 -5.64
CA LYS A 119 -18.50 -19.66 -4.19
C LYS A 119 -17.21 -20.40 -3.85
N THR A 120 -16.96 -21.53 -4.50
CA THR A 120 -15.74 -22.32 -4.31
C THR A 120 -14.52 -21.54 -4.78
N TYR A 121 -14.64 -20.88 -5.94
CA TYR A 121 -13.57 -20.03 -6.48
C TYR A 121 -13.27 -18.83 -5.56
N GLU A 122 -14.29 -18.12 -5.09
CA GLU A 122 -14.15 -17.02 -4.12
C GLU A 122 -13.52 -17.48 -2.80
N GLY A 123 -13.91 -18.68 -2.32
CA GLY A 123 -13.31 -19.30 -1.14
C GLY A 123 -11.82 -19.59 -1.32
N LEU A 124 -11.43 -20.19 -2.45
CA LEU A 124 -10.02 -20.47 -2.77
C LEU A 124 -9.21 -19.18 -2.92
N GLN A 125 -9.79 -18.14 -3.55
CA GLN A 125 -9.17 -16.82 -3.61
C GLN A 125 -8.96 -16.24 -2.20
N THR A 126 -9.96 -16.34 -1.33
CA THR A 126 -9.87 -15.89 0.06
C THR A 126 -8.75 -16.61 0.82
N LEU A 127 -8.60 -17.92 0.63
CA LEU A 127 -7.50 -18.70 1.22
C LEU A 127 -6.13 -18.24 0.72
N ASN A 128 -5.98 -17.98 -0.58
CA ASN A 128 -4.74 -17.47 -1.15
C ASN A 128 -4.35 -16.11 -0.55
N LEU A 129 -5.32 -15.20 -0.39
CA LEU A 129 -5.08 -13.90 0.23
C LEU A 129 -4.71 -14.04 1.72
N ALA A 130 -5.40 -14.89 2.46
CA ALA A 130 -5.15 -15.12 3.88
C ALA A 130 -3.77 -15.77 4.12
N TYR A 131 -3.37 -16.74 3.29
CA TYR A 131 -2.02 -17.30 3.34
C TYR A 131 -0.94 -16.25 3.06
N ALA A 132 -1.14 -15.41 2.04
CA ALA A 132 -0.21 -14.34 1.71
C ALA A 132 -0.07 -13.34 2.88
N GLU A 133 -1.18 -13.02 3.56
CA GLU A 133 -1.18 -12.17 4.76
C GLU A 133 -0.43 -12.83 5.94
N LEU A 134 -0.64 -14.12 6.21
CA LEU A 134 0.10 -14.85 7.26
C LEU A 134 1.61 -14.87 6.98
N VAL A 135 2.02 -15.04 5.72
CA VAL A 135 3.43 -14.91 5.30
C VAL A 135 3.93 -13.48 5.55
N SER A 136 3.11 -12.46 5.28
CA SER A 136 3.45 -11.05 5.55
C SER A 136 3.65 -10.76 7.04
N LEU A 137 2.83 -11.36 7.90
CA LEU A 137 2.93 -11.25 9.35
C LEU A 137 4.23 -11.87 9.86
N ARG A 138 4.62 -13.03 9.33
CA ARG A 138 5.92 -13.63 9.61
C ARG A 138 7.08 -12.73 9.19
N ILE A 139 7.02 -12.14 7.99
CA ILE A 139 8.07 -11.22 7.51
C ILE A 139 8.20 -10.00 8.43
N SER A 140 7.08 -9.56 9.01
CA SER A 140 7.00 -8.41 9.93
C SER A 140 7.62 -8.66 11.32
N ARG A 141 8.23 -9.83 11.53
CA ARG A 141 8.98 -10.16 12.74
C ARG A 141 10.03 -9.08 13.03
N THR A 142 9.79 -8.30 14.08
CA THR A 142 10.74 -7.30 14.57
C THR A 142 11.89 -8.06 15.24
N PRO A 143 13.15 -7.93 14.78
CA PRO A 143 14.26 -8.52 15.51
C PRO A 143 14.39 -7.84 16.88
N PRO A 144 14.67 -8.58 17.97
CA PRO A 144 14.87 -7.98 19.28
C PRO A 144 15.98 -6.92 19.22
N ILE A 145 15.74 -5.81 19.90
CA ILE A 145 16.58 -4.61 19.92
C ILE A 145 17.84 -4.92 20.74
N ASP A 146 18.79 -5.64 20.14
CA ASP A 146 20.17 -5.71 20.63
C ASP A 146 21.13 -5.20 19.56
N THR A 147 21.46 -3.92 19.73
CA THR A 147 22.77 -3.28 19.49
C THR A 147 23.58 -3.62 18.21
N THR A 148 23.55 -2.66 17.28
CA THR A 148 24.71 -2.01 16.62
C THR A 148 25.71 -2.76 15.72
N ILE A 149 25.71 -4.08 15.50
CA ILE A 149 26.78 -4.69 14.67
C ILE A 149 26.35 -5.47 13.41
N ARG A 150 25.06 -5.77 13.18
CA ARG A 150 24.67 -6.66 12.05
C ARG A 150 24.06 -6.03 10.81
N ARG A 151 24.06 -4.71 10.66
CA ARG A 151 23.29 -4.04 9.59
C ARG A 151 23.94 -3.92 8.21
N ARG A 152 25.11 -4.52 7.94
CA ARG A 152 25.75 -4.44 6.60
C ARG A 152 25.74 -5.73 5.77
N ASN A 153 25.33 -6.89 6.31
CA ASN A 153 25.43 -8.18 5.62
C ASN A 153 24.12 -8.99 5.53
N LYS A 154 22.93 -8.38 5.55
CA LYS A 154 21.66 -9.11 5.32
C LYS A 154 21.32 -9.25 3.82
N LYS A 155 22.30 -9.59 3.00
CA LYS A 155 22.09 -10.06 1.62
C LYS A 155 22.35 -11.56 1.45
N GLY A 156 22.55 -12.30 2.55
CA GLY A 156 22.82 -13.73 2.49
C GLY A 156 22.50 -14.45 3.80
N ASN A 157 21.21 -14.68 4.05
CA ASN A 157 20.68 -15.87 4.73
C ASN A 157 19.16 -15.72 4.87
N LYS A 158 18.44 -15.74 3.74
CA LYS A 158 17.10 -16.34 3.78
C LYS A 158 17.39 -17.82 4.03
N SER A 159 16.88 -18.43 5.11
CA SER A 159 16.95 -19.89 5.21
C SER A 159 16.36 -20.44 3.90
N GLY A 160 16.97 -21.47 3.30
CA GLY A 160 16.65 -21.86 1.92
C GLY A 160 15.18 -22.23 1.68
N ALA A 161 14.44 -22.57 2.74
CA ALA A 161 13.01 -22.85 2.71
C ALA A 161 12.17 -21.57 2.89
N ASP A 162 12.52 -20.69 3.84
CA ASP A 162 11.80 -19.44 4.08
C ASP A 162 11.87 -18.51 2.86
N GLY A 163 13.02 -18.49 2.17
CA GLY A 163 13.19 -17.67 0.99
C GLY A 163 12.30 -18.10 -0.18
N LYS A 164 12.20 -19.41 -0.43
CA LYS A 164 11.37 -19.96 -1.50
C LYS A 164 9.89 -19.62 -1.29
N GLN A 165 9.39 -19.75 -0.07
CA GLN A 165 7.99 -19.45 0.23
C GLN A 165 7.67 -17.96 0.05
N VAL A 166 8.59 -17.06 0.44
CA VAL A 166 8.44 -15.62 0.19
C VAL A 166 8.44 -15.33 -1.32
N ASP A 167 9.34 -15.97 -2.08
CA ASP A 167 9.43 -15.80 -3.52
C ASP A 167 8.16 -16.33 -4.24
N GLU A 168 7.58 -17.43 -3.77
CA GLU A 168 6.30 -17.98 -4.27
C GLU A 168 5.13 -17.01 -4.03
N VAL A 169 5.01 -16.44 -2.82
CA VAL A 169 3.97 -15.44 -2.53
C VAL A 169 4.18 -14.18 -3.36
N ALA A 170 5.42 -13.70 -3.51
CA ALA A 170 5.71 -12.55 -4.36
C ALA A 170 5.31 -12.81 -5.82
N SER A 171 5.62 -14.01 -6.36
CA SER A 171 5.18 -14.43 -7.69
C SER A 171 3.66 -14.43 -7.83
N TYR A 172 2.95 -15.04 -6.88
CA TYR A 172 1.49 -15.03 -6.84
C TYR A 172 0.91 -13.61 -6.84
N VAL A 173 1.42 -12.73 -5.98
CA VAL A 173 0.94 -11.35 -5.86
C VAL A 173 1.17 -10.57 -7.16
N VAL A 174 2.33 -10.71 -7.79
CA VAL A 174 2.62 -10.07 -9.09
C VAL A 174 1.62 -10.54 -10.15
N ARG A 175 1.38 -11.86 -10.25
CA ARG A 175 0.40 -12.45 -11.17
C ARG A 175 -1.02 -11.94 -10.87
N ALA A 176 -1.41 -11.87 -9.59
CA ALA A 176 -2.72 -11.39 -9.16
C ALA A 176 -2.94 -9.91 -9.55
N LEU A 177 -1.94 -9.04 -9.32
CA LEU A 177 -1.97 -7.64 -9.73
C LEU A 177 -2.01 -7.47 -11.25
N ARG A 178 -1.45 -8.40 -12.01
CA ARG A 178 -1.55 -8.40 -13.48
C ARG A 178 -2.88 -8.95 -14.00
N GLY A 179 -3.71 -9.51 -13.12
CA GLY A 179 -4.95 -10.19 -13.49
C GLY A 179 -4.73 -11.53 -14.18
N GLU A 180 -3.62 -12.19 -13.89
CA GLU A 180 -3.25 -13.51 -14.43
C GLU A 180 -3.77 -14.67 -13.56
N VAL A 181 -4.28 -14.37 -12.36
CA VAL A 181 -4.78 -15.39 -11.40
C VAL A 181 -6.27 -15.62 -11.61
N GLY A 182 -6.63 -16.89 -11.85
CA GLY A 182 -8.01 -17.35 -12.02
C GLY A 182 -8.72 -16.84 -13.26
N SER A 183 -7.94 -16.36 -14.22
CA SER A 183 -8.36 -15.98 -15.56
C SER A 183 -8.48 -17.21 -16.46
N THR A 184 -9.51 -17.28 -17.29
CA THR A 184 -9.44 -18.11 -18.50
C THR A 184 -8.24 -17.65 -19.34
N PRO A 185 -7.45 -18.54 -19.95
CA PRO A 185 -6.30 -18.14 -20.75
C PRO A 185 -6.67 -17.03 -21.75
N GLY A 186 -6.10 -15.83 -21.58
CA GLY A 186 -6.27 -14.69 -22.48
C GLY A 186 -7.23 -13.56 -22.05
N LEU A 187 -7.96 -13.67 -20.94
CA LEU A 187 -8.75 -12.54 -20.40
C LEU A 187 -8.27 -12.13 -19.00
N PRO A 188 -7.83 -10.88 -18.76
CA PRO A 188 -7.41 -10.45 -17.44
C PRO A 188 -8.60 -10.39 -16.46
N SER A 189 -8.47 -11.02 -15.30
CA SER A 189 -9.42 -10.92 -14.19
C SER A 189 -8.99 -9.80 -13.25
N ALA A 190 -9.83 -8.77 -13.09
CA ALA A 190 -9.52 -7.67 -12.19
C ALA A 190 -9.79 -8.05 -10.74
N LEU A 191 -8.89 -7.67 -9.83
CA LEU A 191 -9.12 -7.81 -8.39
C LEU A 191 -10.32 -6.97 -7.95
N SER A 192 -11.16 -7.53 -7.06
CA SER A 192 -12.15 -6.74 -6.34
C SER A 192 -11.45 -5.75 -5.40
N LEU A 193 -12.15 -4.69 -4.99
CA LEU A 193 -11.60 -3.73 -4.02
C LEU A 193 -11.21 -4.43 -2.71
N ILE A 194 -12.06 -5.33 -2.23
CA ILE A 194 -11.83 -6.10 -1.00
C ILE A 194 -10.56 -6.92 -1.12
N ALA A 195 -10.41 -7.68 -2.23
CA ALA A 195 -9.23 -8.49 -2.47
C ALA A 195 -7.95 -7.64 -2.55
N TYR A 196 -7.99 -6.49 -3.23
CA TYR A 196 -6.88 -5.57 -3.31
C TYR A 196 -6.50 -5.00 -1.93
N THR A 197 -7.49 -4.57 -1.13
CA THR A 197 -7.22 -4.03 0.21
C THR A 197 -6.64 -5.09 1.16
N SER A 198 -7.08 -6.35 1.06
CA SER A 198 -6.50 -7.45 1.83
C SER A 198 -5.06 -7.76 1.45
N LEU A 199 -4.61 -7.40 0.25
CA LEU A 199 -3.22 -7.55 -0.17
C LEU A 199 -2.29 -6.45 0.36
N LEU A 200 -2.79 -5.31 0.85
CA LEU A 200 -1.94 -4.18 1.25
C LEU A 200 -0.86 -4.55 2.29
N PRO A 201 -1.16 -5.31 3.38
CA PRO A 201 -0.13 -5.75 4.32
C PRO A 201 0.94 -6.61 3.65
N THR A 202 0.52 -7.50 2.74
CA THR A 202 1.41 -8.35 1.95
C THR A 202 2.29 -7.55 1.00
N LEU A 203 1.71 -6.59 0.27
CA LEU A 203 2.46 -5.69 -0.63
C LEU A 203 3.50 -4.89 0.15
N TRP A 204 3.15 -4.41 1.33
CA TRP A 204 4.08 -3.72 2.21
C TRP A 204 5.22 -4.63 2.65
N ALA A 205 4.93 -5.85 3.10
CA ALA A 205 5.95 -6.80 3.54
C ALA A 205 6.88 -7.23 2.40
N LEU A 206 6.35 -7.37 1.18
CA LEU A 206 7.08 -7.81 -0.02
C LEU A 206 7.64 -6.66 -0.86
N ARG A 207 7.61 -5.42 -0.37
CA ARG A 207 8.04 -4.22 -1.12
C ARG A 207 9.47 -4.33 -1.70
N SER A 208 10.36 -5.08 -1.05
CA SER A 208 11.74 -5.27 -1.48
C SER A 208 11.91 -6.45 -2.45
N GLU A 209 10.87 -7.26 -2.64
CA GLU A 209 10.90 -8.40 -3.55
C GLU A 209 10.73 -7.97 -5.01
N LYS A 210 11.36 -8.71 -5.91
CA LYS A 210 11.46 -8.35 -7.32
C LYS A 210 10.07 -8.29 -7.97
N GLY A 211 9.77 -7.16 -8.63
CA GLY A 211 8.58 -6.98 -9.45
C GLY A 211 7.31 -6.60 -8.69
N VAL A 212 7.28 -6.67 -7.35
CA VAL A 212 6.08 -6.33 -6.55
C VAL A 212 5.72 -4.86 -6.69
N ILE A 213 6.68 -3.95 -6.50
CA ILE A 213 6.46 -2.50 -6.65
C ILE A 213 6.07 -2.13 -8.09
N SER A 214 6.78 -2.67 -9.07
CA SER A 214 6.48 -2.49 -10.50
C SER A 214 5.05 -2.92 -10.84
N ALA A 215 4.64 -4.13 -10.44
CA ALA A 215 3.29 -4.63 -10.66
C ALA A 215 2.24 -3.77 -9.94
N THR A 216 2.55 -3.27 -8.74
CA THR A 216 1.64 -2.39 -7.97
C THR A 216 1.44 -1.04 -8.68
N MET A 217 2.52 -0.44 -9.18
CA MET A 217 2.46 0.80 -9.97
C MET A 217 1.67 0.62 -11.26
N GLN A 218 1.95 -0.44 -12.00
CA GLN A 218 1.24 -0.77 -13.24
C GLN A 218 -0.25 -0.99 -12.97
N HIS A 219 -0.59 -1.73 -11.90
CA HIS A 219 -1.99 -1.95 -11.50
C HIS A 219 -2.71 -0.62 -11.18
N ALA A 220 -2.00 0.37 -10.63
CA ALA A 220 -2.54 1.69 -10.30
C ALA A 220 -2.80 2.59 -11.51
N THR A 221 -2.09 2.42 -12.63
CA THR A 221 -2.13 3.39 -13.74
C THR A 221 -2.66 2.82 -15.06
N SER A 222 -2.24 1.60 -15.43
CA SER A 222 -2.43 1.06 -16.78
C SER A 222 -2.82 -0.43 -16.82
N GLY A 223 -2.86 -1.11 -15.67
CA GLY A 223 -3.10 -2.55 -15.55
C GLY A 223 -4.56 -2.94 -15.32
N SER A 224 -4.80 -4.17 -14.89
CA SER A 224 -6.15 -4.74 -14.66
C SER A 224 -6.99 -3.95 -13.65
N GLY A 225 -6.37 -3.25 -12.71
CA GLY A 225 -7.02 -2.39 -11.72
C GLY A 225 -7.53 -1.05 -12.28
N ALA A 226 -7.05 -0.61 -13.45
CA ALA A 226 -7.36 0.72 -13.99
C ALA A 226 -8.85 0.92 -14.30
N GLY A 227 -9.59 -0.16 -14.59
CA GLY A 227 -11.04 -0.12 -14.83
C GLY A 227 -11.89 0.03 -13.57
N ASN A 228 -11.35 -0.29 -12.38
CA ASN A 228 -12.05 -0.17 -11.11
C ASN A 228 -11.53 1.03 -10.31
N LYS A 229 -12.32 2.12 -10.27
CA LYS A 229 -11.94 3.37 -9.61
C LYS A 229 -11.54 3.18 -8.14
N GLY A 230 -12.23 2.30 -7.41
CA GLY A 230 -11.93 2.03 -6.00
C GLY A 230 -10.56 1.38 -5.84
N VAL A 231 -10.24 0.39 -6.67
CA VAL A 231 -8.94 -0.30 -6.69
C VAL A 231 -7.84 0.64 -7.13
N LYS A 232 -8.06 1.39 -8.23
CA LYS A 232 -7.14 2.42 -8.71
C LYS A 232 -6.79 3.42 -7.60
N ARG A 233 -7.79 3.93 -6.88
CA ARG A 233 -7.60 4.85 -5.75
C ARG A 233 -6.76 4.22 -4.63
N ALA A 234 -7.09 3.00 -4.21
CA ALA A 234 -6.33 2.30 -3.17
C ALA A 234 -4.88 2.07 -3.59
N ALA A 235 -4.64 1.74 -4.86
CA ALA A 235 -3.30 1.50 -5.40
C ALA A 235 -2.46 2.77 -5.51
N VAL A 236 -3.05 3.87 -5.96
CA VAL A 236 -2.40 5.19 -5.98
C VAL A 236 -2.07 5.66 -4.56
N GLU A 237 -3.01 5.51 -3.62
CA GLU A 237 -2.81 5.87 -2.21
C GLU A 237 -1.66 5.07 -1.59
N PHE A 238 -1.64 3.75 -1.81
CA PHE A 238 -0.58 2.88 -1.32
C PHE A 238 0.78 3.27 -1.89
N MET A 239 0.89 3.43 -3.21
CA MET A 239 2.16 3.83 -3.83
C MET A 239 2.64 5.21 -3.38
N GLY A 240 1.74 6.19 -3.27
CA GLY A 240 2.07 7.50 -2.72
C GLY A 240 2.63 7.40 -1.29
N ARG A 241 2.05 6.56 -0.43
CA ARG A 241 2.58 6.29 0.91
C ARG A 241 3.94 5.62 0.87
N ILE A 242 4.17 4.64 -0.01
CA ILE A 242 5.50 4.02 -0.19
C ILE A 242 6.55 5.08 -0.52
N MET A 243 6.28 5.96 -1.48
CA MET A 243 7.22 7.01 -1.88
C MET A 243 7.52 7.99 -0.75
N LEU A 244 6.49 8.42 -0.01
CA LEU A 244 6.66 9.31 1.12
C LEU A 244 7.41 8.64 2.28
N ILE A 245 7.15 7.37 2.58
CA ILE A 245 7.91 6.67 3.63
C ILE A 245 9.37 6.45 3.17
N ASN A 246 9.60 6.15 1.88
CA ASN A 246 10.96 6.00 1.32
C ASN A 246 11.82 7.26 1.45
N SER A 247 11.18 8.43 1.45
CA SER A 247 11.89 9.70 1.64
C SER A 247 12.31 9.98 3.09
N ASP A 248 11.81 9.22 4.08
CA ASP A 248 12.20 9.40 5.48
C ASP A 248 13.54 8.69 5.74
N PRO A 249 14.62 9.39 6.14
CA PRO A 249 15.92 8.79 6.41
C PRO A 249 15.91 7.68 7.47
N ARG A 250 14.88 7.67 8.33
CA ARG A 250 14.72 6.65 9.38
C ARG A 250 14.20 5.32 8.82
N CYS A 251 13.68 5.31 7.59
CA CYS A 251 13.17 4.11 6.95
C CYS A 251 14.23 3.48 6.03
N THR A 252 15.11 2.67 6.60
CA THR A 252 16.27 2.10 5.88
C THR A 252 15.98 0.83 5.08
N GLU A 253 14.73 0.35 5.06
CA GLU A 253 14.35 -0.98 4.52
C GLU A 253 13.41 -0.89 3.30
N ILE A 254 13.55 0.12 2.46
CA ILE A 254 12.65 0.34 1.32
C ILE A 254 13.42 0.13 -0.01
N PRO A 255 12.76 -0.43 -1.05
CA PRO A 255 13.32 -0.58 -2.40
C PRO A 255 13.88 0.73 -2.98
N ASN A 256 14.86 0.60 -3.87
CA ASN A 256 15.32 1.74 -4.67
C ASN A 256 14.20 2.19 -5.62
N LEU A 257 13.60 3.34 -5.32
CA LEU A 257 12.56 3.97 -6.12
C LEU A 257 13.10 5.01 -7.11
N ASP A 258 14.42 5.21 -7.19
CA ASP A 258 15.03 6.08 -8.19
C ASP A 258 15.21 5.31 -9.51
N ASN A 259 14.12 5.17 -10.26
CA ASN A 259 14.11 4.49 -11.55
C ASN A 259 13.08 5.09 -12.52
N ALA A 260 13.21 4.73 -13.80
CA ALA A 260 12.37 5.29 -14.87
C ALA A 260 10.88 4.97 -14.71
N GLU A 261 10.53 3.80 -14.16
CA GLU A 261 9.14 3.39 -13.95
C GLU A 261 8.46 4.27 -12.89
N VAL A 262 9.16 4.58 -11.80
CA VAL A 262 8.69 5.50 -10.77
C VAL A 262 8.52 6.91 -11.34
N ARG A 263 9.49 7.38 -12.14
CA ARG A 263 9.38 8.68 -12.82
C ARG A 263 8.15 8.73 -13.73
N GLU A 264 7.91 7.69 -14.53
CA GLU A 264 6.74 7.61 -15.41
C GLU A 264 5.43 7.60 -14.60
N TRP A 265 5.38 6.83 -13.51
CA TRP A 265 4.23 6.78 -12.61
C TRP A 265 3.90 8.16 -12.02
N VAL A 266 4.90 8.88 -11.51
CA VAL A 266 4.76 10.25 -11.01
C VAL A 266 4.21 11.18 -12.09
N LEU A 267 4.79 11.13 -13.29
CA LEU A 267 4.33 11.95 -14.41
C LEU A 267 2.93 11.55 -14.91
N GLY A 268 2.40 10.40 -14.50
CA GLY A 268 1.02 9.97 -14.75
C GLY A 268 0.00 10.50 -13.72
N LEU A 269 0.45 11.03 -12.58
CA LEU A 269 -0.44 11.55 -11.53
C LEU A 269 -1.34 12.71 -11.98
N PRO A 270 -0.88 13.70 -12.78
CA PRO A 270 -1.76 14.77 -13.26
C PRO A 270 -2.97 14.25 -14.05
N ARG A 271 -2.72 13.28 -14.94
CA ARG A 271 -3.78 12.58 -15.68
C ARG A 271 -4.69 11.79 -14.74
N THR A 272 -4.13 11.17 -13.71
CA THR A 272 -4.92 10.43 -12.71
C THR A 272 -5.83 11.36 -11.90
N ALA A 273 -5.35 12.55 -11.50
CA ALA A 273 -6.17 13.58 -10.85
C ALA A 273 -7.32 14.04 -11.76
N TRP A 274 -7.04 14.21 -13.05
CA TRP A 274 -8.05 14.53 -14.05
C TRP A 274 -9.13 13.45 -14.16
N GLU A 275 -8.72 12.18 -14.29
CA GLU A 275 -9.63 11.05 -14.47
C GLU A 275 -10.57 10.85 -13.26
N PHE A 276 -10.07 11.10 -12.05
CA PHE A 276 -10.90 11.16 -10.85
C PHE A 276 -11.84 12.38 -10.87
N GLY A 277 -11.28 13.59 -10.98
CA GLY A 277 -12.00 14.86 -11.03
C GLY A 277 -13.22 14.95 -10.09
N GLU A 278 -14.29 15.57 -10.58
CA GLU A 278 -15.57 15.70 -9.85
C GLU A 278 -16.24 14.34 -9.56
N LYS A 279 -15.85 13.28 -10.27
CA LYS A 279 -16.48 11.95 -10.18
C LYS A 279 -15.91 11.07 -9.07
N ASP A 280 -14.75 11.42 -8.51
CA ASP A 280 -14.13 10.76 -7.37
C ASP A 280 -13.28 11.77 -6.58
N LEU A 281 -13.96 12.63 -5.81
CA LEU A 281 -13.33 13.69 -5.03
C LEU A 281 -12.23 13.17 -4.10
N ARG A 282 -12.45 12.00 -3.48
CA ARG A 282 -11.46 11.35 -2.62
C ARG A 282 -10.21 10.92 -3.40
N GLY A 283 -10.40 10.37 -4.61
CA GLY A 283 -9.29 10.04 -5.50
C GLY A 283 -8.48 11.27 -5.91
N THR A 284 -9.16 12.37 -6.28
CA THR A 284 -8.50 13.64 -6.60
C THR A 284 -7.72 14.19 -5.40
N GLU A 285 -8.32 14.22 -4.21
CA GLU A 285 -7.66 14.66 -2.98
C GLU A 285 -6.38 13.87 -2.70
N ILE A 286 -6.43 12.54 -2.78
CA ILE A 286 -5.27 11.67 -2.58
C ILE A 286 -4.14 12.04 -3.54
N VAL A 287 -4.43 12.21 -4.82
CA VAL A 287 -3.41 12.55 -5.83
C VAL A 287 -2.80 13.93 -5.55
N LEU A 288 -3.63 14.93 -5.24
CA LEU A 288 -3.16 16.28 -4.91
C LEU A 288 -2.29 16.29 -3.65
N LEU A 289 -2.68 15.56 -2.61
CA LEU A 289 -1.87 15.41 -1.39
C LEU A 289 -0.53 14.72 -1.67
N ILE A 290 -0.51 13.68 -2.51
CA ILE A 290 0.74 13.03 -2.93
C ILE A 290 1.65 14.05 -3.60
N LEU A 291 1.16 14.75 -4.64
CA LEU A 291 1.92 15.76 -5.37
C LEU A 291 2.47 16.85 -4.45
N LEU A 292 1.64 17.38 -3.55
CA LEU A 292 2.03 18.40 -2.58
C LEU A 292 3.18 17.91 -1.69
N ARG A 293 3.03 16.73 -1.08
CA ARG A 293 4.01 16.20 -0.12
C ARG A 293 5.31 15.79 -0.78
N MET A 294 5.24 15.23 -1.99
CA MET A 294 6.42 14.88 -2.75
C MET A 294 7.21 16.13 -3.16
N ASN A 295 6.52 17.20 -3.58
CA ASN A 295 7.18 18.45 -3.94
C ASN A 295 7.79 19.16 -2.72
N GLN A 296 7.07 19.23 -1.59
CA GLN A 296 7.59 19.78 -0.34
C GLN A 296 8.86 19.07 0.16
N ARG A 297 9.02 17.78 -0.18
CA ARG A 297 10.19 16.98 0.17
C ARG A 297 11.24 16.92 -0.95
N LYS A 298 11.02 17.63 -2.06
CA LYS A 298 11.92 17.69 -3.23
C LYS A 298 12.29 16.30 -3.76
N LEU A 299 11.29 15.43 -3.95
CA LEU A 299 11.51 14.04 -4.40
C LEU A 299 11.70 13.87 -5.92
N TYR A 300 11.94 14.96 -6.64
CA TYR A 300 12.04 14.98 -8.10
C TYR A 300 13.37 15.61 -8.52
N ASP A 301 13.93 15.13 -9.64
CA ASP A 301 14.93 15.89 -10.39
C ASP A 301 14.27 17.04 -11.18
N ASP A 302 15.04 18.04 -11.58
CA ASP A 302 14.52 19.24 -12.26
C ASP A 302 13.79 18.89 -13.57
N LEU A 303 14.28 17.87 -14.29
CA LEU A 303 13.66 17.39 -15.53
C LEU A 303 12.26 16.83 -15.29
N THR A 304 12.09 16.01 -14.24
CA THR A 304 10.80 15.46 -13.85
C THR A 304 9.87 16.55 -13.35
N LEU A 305 10.40 17.53 -12.60
CA LEU A 305 9.62 18.66 -12.10
C LEU A 305 9.06 19.51 -13.26
N ASN A 306 9.89 19.86 -14.26
CA ASN A 306 9.43 20.61 -15.43
C ASN A 306 8.38 19.83 -16.25
N ALA A 307 8.62 18.53 -16.49
CA ALA A 307 7.65 17.69 -17.17
C ALA A 307 6.32 17.56 -16.39
N LEU A 308 6.38 17.51 -15.05
CA LEU A 308 5.21 17.45 -14.18
C LEU A 308 4.39 18.74 -14.25
N ARG A 309 5.05 19.91 -14.23
CA ARG A 309 4.41 21.23 -14.40
C ARG A 309 3.62 21.29 -15.71
N GLN A 310 4.23 20.89 -16.81
CA GLN A 310 3.60 20.86 -18.13
C GLN A 310 2.37 19.93 -18.18
N ARG A 311 2.46 18.74 -17.57
CA ARG A 311 1.35 17.78 -17.53
C ARG A 311 0.19 18.20 -16.62
N LEU A 312 0.39 19.17 -15.73
CA LEU A 312 -0.65 19.71 -14.86
C LEU A 312 -1.45 20.84 -15.50
N ILE A 313 -0.93 21.52 -16.54
CA ILE A 313 -1.64 22.60 -17.24
C ILE A 313 -3.08 22.20 -17.61
N PRO A 314 -3.33 21.04 -18.25
CA PRO A 314 -4.67 20.61 -18.62
C PRO A 314 -5.65 20.63 -17.44
N PHE A 315 -5.20 20.26 -16.23
CA PHE A 315 -6.05 20.20 -15.04
C PHE A 315 -6.78 21.53 -14.75
N PHE A 316 -6.18 22.65 -15.16
CA PHE A 316 -6.74 23.99 -15.04
C PHE A 316 -7.39 24.50 -16.33
N ILE A 317 -6.68 24.39 -17.47
CA ILE A 317 -7.18 24.82 -18.78
C ILE A 317 -6.60 23.93 -19.89
N PHE A 318 -7.34 23.72 -20.95
CA PHE A 318 -6.87 22.99 -22.13
C PHE A 318 -7.51 23.52 -23.41
N ASP A 319 -6.84 23.36 -24.54
CA ASP A 319 -7.37 23.78 -25.82
C ASP A 319 -8.19 22.66 -26.47
N HIS A 320 -9.45 22.99 -26.79
CA HIS A 320 -10.35 22.12 -27.51
C HIS A 320 -10.46 22.59 -28.97
N ALA A 321 -10.22 21.70 -29.92
CA ALA A 321 -10.11 22.01 -31.36
C ALA A 321 -11.26 22.86 -31.95
N LYS A 322 -12.47 22.75 -31.39
CA LYS A 322 -13.66 23.52 -31.83
C LYS A 322 -14.09 24.65 -30.88
N ARG A 323 -13.65 24.63 -29.63
CA ARG A 323 -14.16 25.54 -28.58
C ARG A 323 -13.10 26.55 -28.12
N GLY A 324 -11.88 26.46 -28.64
CA GLY A 324 -10.74 27.23 -28.13
C GLY A 324 -10.35 26.73 -26.74
N THR A 325 -9.82 27.62 -25.91
CA THR A 325 -9.45 27.28 -24.53
C THR A 325 -10.69 27.02 -23.67
N VAL A 326 -10.71 25.88 -23.00
CA VAL A 326 -11.77 25.43 -22.09
C VAL A 326 -11.18 25.21 -20.70
N THR A 327 -12.00 25.36 -19.66
CA THR A 327 -11.62 25.07 -18.28
C THR A 327 -11.49 23.57 -18.02
N GLY A 328 -10.43 23.21 -17.31
CA GLY A 328 -10.14 21.87 -16.86
C GLY A 328 -11.00 21.44 -15.66
N PRO A 329 -10.80 20.20 -15.18
CA PRO A 329 -11.58 19.60 -14.09
C PRO A 329 -11.50 20.38 -12.77
N TRP A 330 -10.44 21.18 -12.54
CA TRP A 330 -10.29 21.98 -11.33
C TRP A 330 -11.52 22.85 -11.01
N THR A 331 -12.11 23.49 -12.03
CA THR A 331 -13.26 24.41 -11.85
C THR A 331 -14.51 23.74 -11.30
N LYS A 332 -14.60 22.42 -11.38
CA LYS A 332 -15.74 21.62 -10.92
C LYS A 332 -15.55 21.01 -9.54
N LEU A 333 -14.36 21.18 -8.96
CA LEU A 333 -14.08 20.66 -7.62
C LEU A 333 -14.71 21.56 -6.55
N PRO A 334 -15.04 21.04 -5.36
CA PRO A 334 -15.39 21.85 -4.21
C PRO A 334 -14.24 22.76 -3.77
N ASP A 335 -14.56 23.90 -3.14
CA ASP A 335 -13.61 24.94 -2.72
C ASP A 335 -12.38 24.41 -1.98
N HIS A 336 -12.54 23.45 -1.07
CA HIS A 336 -11.42 22.90 -0.30
C HIS A 336 -10.41 22.14 -1.18
N LEU A 337 -10.86 21.43 -2.21
CA LEU A 337 -9.99 20.75 -3.17
C LEU A 337 -9.42 21.70 -4.21
N GLN A 338 -10.16 22.76 -4.57
CA GLN A 338 -9.62 23.81 -5.41
C GLN A 338 -8.45 24.52 -4.72
N ARG A 339 -8.58 24.86 -3.44
CA ARG A 339 -7.49 25.43 -2.62
C ARG A 339 -6.30 24.48 -2.51
N LEU A 340 -6.54 23.21 -2.22
CA LEU A 340 -5.48 22.19 -2.20
C LEU A 340 -4.73 22.12 -3.53
N ALA A 341 -5.43 22.18 -4.66
CA ALA A 341 -4.79 22.21 -5.98
C ALA A 341 -3.92 23.47 -6.17
N LEU A 342 -4.38 24.63 -5.69
CA LEU A 342 -3.58 25.87 -5.71
C LEU A 342 -2.34 25.77 -4.80
N ASP A 343 -2.43 25.09 -3.65
CA ASP A 343 -1.27 24.82 -2.79
C ASP A 343 -0.24 23.92 -3.48
N VAL A 344 -0.71 22.91 -4.21
CA VAL A 344 0.16 22.07 -5.05
C VAL A 344 0.88 22.93 -6.09
N MET A 345 0.17 23.85 -6.77
CA MET A 345 0.77 24.71 -7.78
C MET A 345 1.77 25.68 -7.19
N SER A 346 1.42 26.33 -6.07
CA SER A 346 2.31 27.21 -5.33
C SER A 346 3.61 26.49 -4.98
N SER A 347 3.49 25.28 -4.43
CA SER A 347 4.64 24.45 -4.08
C SER A 347 5.49 24.12 -5.32
N LEU A 348 4.87 23.67 -6.41
CA LEU A 348 5.57 23.27 -7.65
C LEU A 348 6.31 24.44 -8.30
N CYS A 349 5.88 25.68 -8.09
CA CYS A 349 6.41 26.86 -8.77
C CYS A 349 7.40 27.69 -7.92
N TYR A 350 7.63 27.32 -6.65
CA TYR A 350 8.41 28.11 -5.68
C TYR A 350 9.88 28.40 -6.09
N ASP A 351 10.53 27.52 -6.87
CA ASP A 351 11.96 27.62 -7.24
C ASP A 351 12.19 27.53 -8.78
N GLY A 352 11.20 27.87 -9.64
CA GLY A 352 11.30 27.58 -11.09
C GLY A 352 11.52 28.79 -12.04
N GLY A 353 12.01 28.50 -13.25
CA GLY A 353 12.27 29.45 -14.35
C GLY A 353 11.10 29.57 -15.36
N GLU A 354 11.38 29.79 -16.66
CA GLU A 354 10.36 30.08 -17.69
C GLU A 354 9.17 29.08 -17.74
N ASP A 355 9.40 27.78 -17.50
CA ASP A 355 8.34 26.75 -17.44
C ASP A 355 7.28 27.00 -16.34
N VAL A 356 7.64 27.76 -15.29
CA VAL A 356 6.70 28.22 -14.26
C VAL A 356 5.72 29.23 -14.84
N GLY A 357 6.13 30.01 -15.83
CA GLY A 357 5.30 31.02 -16.47
C GLY A 357 4.05 30.41 -17.12
N GLU A 358 4.20 29.32 -17.86
CA GLU A 358 3.06 28.68 -18.54
C GLU A 358 2.04 28.10 -17.57
N LEU A 359 2.49 27.35 -16.56
CA LEU A 359 1.61 26.80 -15.54
C LEU A 359 0.95 27.91 -14.70
N THR A 360 1.70 28.94 -14.31
CA THR A 360 1.15 30.07 -13.56
C THR A 360 0.10 30.82 -14.37
N ASN A 361 0.35 31.05 -15.67
CA ASN A 361 -0.63 31.66 -16.57
C ASN A 361 -1.90 30.81 -16.72
N ALA A 362 -1.74 29.49 -16.79
CA ALA A 362 -2.88 28.56 -16.83
C ALA A 362 -3.74 28.66 -15.57
N VAL A 363 -3.11 28.71 -14.40
CA VAL A 363 -3.79 28.88 -13.11
C VAL A 363 -4.45 30.26 -13.01
N ASP A 364 -3.75 31.34 -13.39
CA ASP A 364 -4.29 32.71 -13.40
C ASP A 364 -5.59 32.79 -14.22
N ARG A 365 -5.59 32.19 -15.42
CA ARG A 365 -6.78 32.15 -16.28
C ARG A 365 -7.92 31.36 -15.65
N ALA A 366 -7.64 30.19 -15.07
CA ALA A 366 -8.66 29.37 -14.42
C ALA A 366 -9.26 30.08 -13.20
N VAL A 367 -8.40 30.64 -12.35
CA VAL A 367 -8.80 31.31 -11.10
C VAL A 367 -9.56 32.61 -11.37
N SER A 368 -9.25 33.34 -12.46
CA SER A 368 -9.98 34.56 -12.84
C SER A 368 -11.48 34.35 -13.02
N GLN A 369 -11.91 33.10 -13.25
CA GLN A 369 -13.30 32.70 -13.42
C GLN A 369 -13.93 32.16 -12.12
N SER A 370 -13.23 32.29 -10.99
CA SER A 370 -13.60 31.71 -9.69
C SER A 370 -13.60 32.73 -8.56
N THR A 371 -14.10 32.32 -7.39
CA THR A 371 -14.06 33.11 -6.15
C THR A 371 -12.70 33.05 -5.44
N LEU A 372 -11.74 32.27 -5.94
CA LEU A 372 -10.46 32.00 -5.27
C LEU A 372 -9.31 32.92 -5.72
N THR A 373 -9.61 34.02 -6.42
CA THR A 373 -8.61 34.99 -6.89
C THR A 373 -7.77 35.56 -5.76
N GLU A 374 -8.39 35.98 -4.66
CA GLU A 374 -7.67 36.53 -3.51
C GLU A 374 -6.78 35.47 -2.84
N TYR A 375 -7.28 34.24 -2.70
CA TYR A 375 -6.51 33.13 -2.17
C TYR A 375 -5.27 32.85 -3.03
N TRP A 376 -5.45 32.78 -4.35
CA TRP A 376 -4.34 32.56 -5.27
C TRP A 376 -3.31 33.67 -5.20
N LEU A 377 -3.70 34.94 -5.17
CA LEU A 377 -2.75 36.06 -5.02
C LEU A 377 -1.90 35.95 -3.75
N HIS A 378 -2.44 35.38 -2.68
CA HIS A 378 -1.71 35.18 -1.43
C HIS A 378 -0.68 34.05 -1.49
N VAL A 379 -1.01 32.93 -2.15
CA VAL A 379 -0.14 31.73 -2.20
C VAL A 379 0.70 31.65 -3.48
N ARG A 380 0.41 32.49 -4.48
CA ARG A 380 1.12 32.51 -5.76
C ARG A 380 2.61 32.80 -5.54
N PRO A 381 3.52 31.99 -6.12
CA PRO A 381 4.94 32.25 -6.00
C PRO A 381 5.34 33.48 -6.82
N PRO A 382 6.34 34.25 -6.37
CA PRO A 382 6.85 35.40 -7.11
C PRO A 382 7.41 34.91 -8.45
N LEU A 383 7.01 35.54 -9.55
CA LEU A 383 7.66 35.32 -10.83
C LEU A 383 9.10 35.81 -10.70
N GLY A 384 10.07 34.89 -10.79
CA GLY A 384 11.48 35.24 -10.85
C GLY A 384 11.72 36.20 -12.01
N VAL A 385 12.34 37.34 -11.73
CA VAL A 385 12.81 38.31 -12.73
C VAL A 385 14.07 37.79 -13.40
#